data_AF-A0A1I5BQN8-F1
#
_entry.id   AF-A0A1I5BQN8-F1
#
_cell.length_a   1.000
_cell.length_b   1.000
_cell.length_c   1.000
_cell.angle_alpha   90.00
_cell.angle_beta   90.00
_cell.angle_gamma   90.00
#
_symmetry.space_group_name_H-M   'P 1'
#
loop_
_entity.id
_entity.type
_entity.pdbx_description
1 polymer ?
#
loop_
_entity_poly.entity_id
_entity_poly.type
_entity_poly.pdbx_seq_one_letter_code
_entity_poly.pdbx_strand_id
1 'polypeptide(L)'
;MTCRQRKVLTAVPSFSKDLPPTLSDLISASDTLHAAMPPAAPTYRFGFLRNITLEGIEPYLRYHMLRMGLRPDLIFGGYGSMRQDLMLPDSPLVKHCPDILVTALMLEELDPRYGFPGWNSAHSREELNSIFDALSASDAPTISLNTFIVPFHPETGALIAAPDAAGEVARLNEFVRAFVREHSPRFCLMDWDRLAHRIGEAEAMDYRYWYISKAPFKRSFLDALARELMKVVLALKGHGKKCLVLDCDNTLWGGIVGEDGIEGIHLDAHDYPGRAYYDFQKTVLQLAERGVLVTLCSKNNEQDVLDVLDKHPWSLLKRDHLSGFRINWEDKAANLAELAKELNIGLDAFVFVDDNPRELELIRQVLPQVTILQVPDRLYEYPALLRRDGLFDRLITSQEDKLRTSLYQTEGKRKAELNQHPDLESYLSSLGLTAAIHLATDGEAMRVVQLTQKTNQFNLTTRRYSDHDVAKFRASADACVYTLSASDRFGSLGLVGVFIAARRQDAAVVDSLLMSCRALGRRLEFAFVLECMRRIVADWGILSWEAEYLSTAKNSQAADFWNTLGFALLEQTEGRRRYGLPASMPKMDLPGFIHIERE
;
A
#
# COMPACT_ATOMS: atom_id res chain seq x y z
N MET A 1 7.66 13.01 39.63
CA MET A 1 8.28 13.01 38.29
C MET A 1 8.33 11.57 37.80
N THR A 2 7.31 11.12 37.08
CA THR A 2 7.21 9.77 36.53
C THR A 2 6.80 9.92 35.07
N CYS A 3 7.78 9.69 34.20
CA CYS A 3 7.63 9.82 32.75
C CYS A 3 6.73 8.68 32.24
N ARG A 4 5.53 9.03 31.78
CA ARG A 4 4.62 8.11 31.07
C ARG A 4 5.25 7.77 29.72
N GLN A 5 5.81 6.56 29.60
CA GLN A 5 6.14 5.96 28.31
C GLN A 5 4.85 5.85 27.47
N ARG A 6 4.74 6.67 26.42
CA ARG A 6 3.74 6.46 25.35
C ARG A 6 4.14 5.18 24.61
N LYS A 7 3.36 4.11 24.76
CA LYS A 7 3.43 2.93 23.88
C LYS A 7 3.10 3.39 22.46
N VAL A 8 4.14 3.51 21.62
CA VAL A 8 4.01 3.54 20.17
C VAL A 8 3.48 2.17 19.75
N LEU A 9 2.52 2.11 18.82
CA LEU A 9 2.05 0.87 18.20
C LEU A 9 3.23 0.23 17.44
N THR A 10 3.91 -0.71 18.08
CA THR A 10 5.07 -1.43 17.54
C THR A 10 4.62 -2.66 16.74
N ALA A 11 5.25 -2.84 15.57
CA ALA A 11 5.29 -4.02 14.70
C ALA A 11 3.99 -4.84 14.49
N VAL A 12 3.52 -4.91 13.24
CA VAL A 12 2.60 -5.98 12.79
C VAL A 12 3.31 -7.32 13.10
N PRO A 13 2.80 -8.17 14.01
CA PRO A 13 3.55 -9.34 14.41
C PRO A 13 3.48 -10.39 13.30
N SER A 14 4.64 -10.96 12.97
CA SER A 14 4.80 -12.11 12.06
C SER A 14 3.71 -13.15 12.29
N PHE A 15 3.09 -13.63 11.21
CA PHE A 15 2.00 -14.62 11.29
C PHE A 15 2.51 -16.06 11.31
N SER A 16 3.80 -16.29 11.57
CA SER A 16 4.38 -17.63 11.61
C SER A 16 4.24 -18.29 12.98
N LYS A 17 3.71 -19.53 12.93
CA LYS A 17 3.48 -20.49 14.01
C LYS A 17 2.37 -20.08 14.99
N ASP A 18 1.17 -20.59 14.75
CA ASP A 18 0.33 -21.30 15.73
C ASP A 18 -0.94 -21.79 15.03
N LEU A 19 -1.52 -22.91 15.47
CA LEU A 19 -2.88 -23.30 15.07
C LEU A 19 -3.79 -22.07 15.18
N PRO A 20 -4.83 -21.90 14.33
CA PRO A 20 -5.80 -20.84 14.55
C PRO A 20 -6.28 -20.99 16.00
N PRO A 21 -6.14 -19.95 16.85
CA PRO A 21 -6.55 -20.04 18.23
C PRO A 21 -8.00 -20.52 18.26
N THR A 22 -8.41 -21.23 19.31
CA THR A 22 -9.83 -21.60 19.38
C THR A 22 -10.67 -20.33 19.27
N LEU A 23 -11.91 -20.44 18.79
CA LEU A 23 -12.76 -19.25 18.64
C LEU A 23 -12.84 -18.44 19.96
N SER A 24 -12.81 -19.14 21.10
CA SER A 24 -12.74 -18.54 22.44
C SER A 24 -11.45 -17.74 22.66
N ASP A 25 -10.30 -18.28 22.27
CA ASP A 25 -9.00 -17.60 22.40
C ASP A 25 -8.94 -16.34 21.52
N LEU A 26 -9.47 -16.42 20.29
CA LEU A 26 -9.56 -15.27 19.37
C LEU A 26 -10.40 -14.14 19.95
N ILE A 27 -11.57 -14.48 20.53
CA ILE A 27 -12.45 -13.49 21.17
C ILE A 27 -11.76 -12.87 22.39
N SER A 28 -11.19 -13.70 23.28
CA SER A 28 -10.48 -13.23 24.47
C SER A 28 -9.29 -12.32 24.12
N ALA A 29 -8.51 -12.69 23.09
CA ALA A 29 -7.39 -11.89 22.61
C ALA A 29 -7.89 -10.56 22.01
N SER A 30 -8.98 -10.60 21.24
CA SER A 30 -9.60 -9.41 20.65
C SER A 30 -10.09 -8.43 21.71
N ASP A 31 -10.72 -8.91 22.79
CA ASP A 31 -11.20 -8.04 23.86
C ASP A 31 -10.04 -7.40 24.64
N THR A 32 -8.96 -8.16 24.85
CA THR A 32 -7.73 -7.64 25.45
C THR A 32 -7.10 -6.55 24.57
N LEU A 33 -7.01 -6.78 23.25
CA LEU A 33 -6.50 -5.80 22.29
C LEU A 33 -7.39 -4.56 22.26
N HIS A 34 -8.71 -4.73 22.20
CA HIS A 34 -9.67 -3.64 22.18
C HIS A 34 -9.57 -2.76 23.43
N ALA A 35 -9.48 -3.37 24.62
CA ALA A 35 -9.31 -2.66 25.88
C ALA A 35 -7.98 -1.89 25.96
N ALA A 36 -6.93 -2.40 25.33
CA ALA A 36 -5.62 -1.73 25.26
C ALA A 36 -5.56 -0.57 24.25
N MET A 37 -6.54 -0.45 23.34
CA MET A 37 -6.53 0.57 22.30
C MET A 37 -6.91 1.96 22.84
N PRO A 38 -6.22 3.02 22.39
CA PRO A 38 -6.56 4.38 22.79
C PRO A 38 -7.98 4.75 22.31
N PRO A 39 -8.74 5.57 23.06
CA PRO A 39 -10.07 6.03 22.65
C PRO A 39 -10.12 6.64 21.24
N ALA A 40 -9.05 7.32 20.84
CA ALA A 40 -8.89 7.95 19.53
C ALA A 40 -8.41 6.99 18.40
N ALA A 41 -8.37 5.68 18.64
CA ALA A 41 -7.95 4.74 17.60
C ALA A 41 -8.89 4.80 16.38
N PRO A 42 -8.34 4.82 15.15
CA PRO A 42 -9.16 4.97 13.95
C PRO A 42 -10.09 3.77 13.75
N THR A 43 -11.31 4.07 13.34
CA THR A 43 -12.30 3.08 12.91
C THR A 43 -12.16 2.80 11.42
N TYR A 44 -12.43 1.56 11.00
CA TYR A 44 -12.51 1.17 9.60
C TYR A 44 -13.79 0.39 9.36
N ARG A 45 -14.64 0.91 8.47
CA ARG A 45 -16.01 0.44 8.26
C ARG A 45 -16.10 -0.53 7.10
N PHE A 46 -16.60 -1.73 7.37
CA PHE A 46 -16.85 -2.77 6.37
C PHE A 46 -18.35 -2.88 6.10
N GLY A 47 -18.73 -2.90 4.83
CA GLY A 47 -20.09 -3.23 4.39
C GLY A 47 -20.10 -4.52 3.59
N PHE A 48 -20.80 -5.55 4.05
CA PHE A 48 -20.88 -6.84 3.37
C PHE A 48 -22.15 -6.96 2.54
N LEU A 49 -22.00 -7.28 1.26
CA LEU A 49 -23.09 -7.57 0.34
C LEU A 49 -23.05 -9.05 -0.01
N ARG A 50 -24.06 -9.81 0.41
CA ARG A 50 -23.97 -11.28 0.43
C ARG A 50 -25.25 -11.95 -0.04
N ASN A 51 -25.07 -13.09 -0.71
CA ASN A 51 -26.15 -14.05 -0.99
C ASN A 51 -25.94 -15.36 -0.21
N ILE A 52 -25.14 -15.31 0.85
CA ILE A 52 -24.87 -16.40 1.80
C ILE A 52 -24.73 -15.84 3.22
N THR A 53 -24.73 -16.69 4.23
CA THR A 53 -24.43 -16.32 5.62
C THR A 53 -22.90 -16.26 5.80
N LEU A 54 -22.37 -15.09 6.17
CA LEU A 54 -20.92 -14.83 6.30
C LEU A 54 -20.54 -14.25 7.67
N GLU A 55 -21.50 -14.01 8.56
CA GLU A 55 -21.33 -13.35 9.86
C GLU A 55 -20.26 -14.02 10.73
N GLY A 56 -20.03 -15.31 10.56
CA GLY A 56 -18.95 -16.05 11.23
C GLY A 56 -17.53 -15.51 10.95
N ILE A 57 -17.34 -14.61 9.97
CA ILE A 57 -16.06 -13.93 9.72
C ILE A 57 -15.70 -12.90 10.81
N GLU A 58 -16.70 -12.33 11.49
CA GLU A 58 -16.53 -11.18 12.39
C GLU A 58 -15.41 -11.39 13.42
N PRO A 59 -15.35 -12.51 14.18
CA PRO A 59 -14.32 -12.69 15.21
C PRO A 59 -12.90 -12.68 14.64
N TYR A 60 -12.71 -13.23 13.45
CA TYR A 60 -11.42 -13.29 12.76
C TYR A 60 -11.00 -11.92 12.24
N LEU A 61 -11.91 -11.21 11.57
CA LEU A 61 -11.63 -9.87 11.05
C LEU A 61 -11.38 -8.89 12.20
N ARG A 62 -12.16 -8.99 13.29
CA ARG A 62 -11.95 -8.23 14.52
C ARG A 62 -10.55 -8.43 15.08
N TYR A 63 -10.14 -9.68 15.26
CA TYR A 63 -8.81 -10.01 15.78
C TYR A 63 -7.68 -9.40 14.92
N HIS A 64 -7.70 -9.61 13.60
CA HIS A 64 -6.63 -9.14 12.72
C HIS A 64 -6.56 -7.61 12.61
N MET A 65 -7.72 -6.94 12.56
CA MET A 65 -7.78 -5.47 12.49
C MET A 65 -7.32 -4.80 13.79
N LEU A 66 -7.71 -5.34 14.95
CA LEU A 66 -7.27 -4.81 16.25
C LEU A 66 -5.76 -4.96 16.44
N ARG A 67 -5.14 -6.05 15.94
CA ARG A 67 -3.68 -6.22 15.92
C ARG A 67 -2.96 -5.16 15.09
N MET A 68 -3.64 -4.56 14.12
CA MET A 68 -3.13 -3.42 13.36
C MET A 68 -3.41 -2.07 14.02
N GLY A 69 -4.11 -2.03 15.15
CA GLY A 69 -4.54 -0.81 15.81
C GLY A 69 -5.72 -0.11 15.13
N LEU A 70 -6.52 -0.84 14.34
CA LEU A 70 -7.75 -0.34 13.73
C LEU A 70 -8.98 -0.99 14.39
N ARG A 71 -10.00 -0.18 14.70
CA ARG A 71 -11.29 -0.70 15.17
C ARG A 71 -12.16 -1.04 13.96
N PRO A 72 -12.47 -2.31 13.71
CA PRO A 72 -13.38 -2.64 12.63
C PRO A 72 -14.82 -2.38 13.07
N ASP A 73 -15.62 -1.86 12.14
CA ASP A 73 -17.05 -1.61 12.30
C ASP A 73 -17.80 -2.23 11.13
N LEU A 74 -18.51 -3.33 11.39
CA LEU A 74 -19.05 -4.22 10.37
C LEU A 74 -20.55 -4.05 10.26
N ILE A 75 -21.04 -3.91 9.03
CA ILE A 75 -22.46 -4.02 8.71
C ILE A 75 -22.67 -5.07 7.62
N PHE A 76 -23.71 -5.88 7.78
CA PHE A 76 -24.12 -6.88 6.80
C PHE A 76 -25.42 -6.41 6.15
N GLY A 77 -25.40 -6.31 4.81
CA GLY A 77 -26.60 -6.06 4.01
C GLY A 77 -27.60 -7.21 4.13
N GLY A 78 -28.82 -6.98 3.65
CA GLY A 78 -29.84 -8.01 3.64
C GLY A 78 -29.50 -9.15 2.69
N TYR A 79 -30.13 -10.30 2.93
CA TYR A 79 -29.89 -11.50 2.14
C TYR A 79 -30.44 -11.35 0.73
N GLY A 80 -29.57 -11.33 -0.29
CA GLY A 80 -29.99 -11.22 -1.70
C GLY A 80 -30.63 -9.89 -2.08
N SER A 81 -30.56 -8.86 -1.22
CA SER A 81 -31.16 -7.53 -1.42
C SER A 81 -30.14 -6.48 -1.89
N MET A 82 -29.00 -6.90 -2.43
CA MET A 82 -27.83 -6.05 -2.73
C MET A 82 -28.20 -4.72 -3.43
N ARG A 83 -29.05 -4.74 -4.46
CA ARG A 83 -29.47 -3.52 -5.16
C ARG A 83 -30.26 -2.56 -4.26
N GLN A 84 -31.15 -3.09 -3.43
CA GLN A 84 -31.92 -2.26 -2.48
C GLN A 84 -31.00 -1.68 -1.41
N ASP A 85 -30.05 -2.48 -0.92
CA ASP A 85 -29.08 -2.06 0.08
C ASP A 85 -28.14 -0.96 -0.42
N LEU A 86 -27.86 -0.91 -1.73
CA LEU A 86 -27.00 0.11 -2.33
C LEU A 86 -27.74 1.37 -2.78
N MET A 87 -28.98 1.23 -3.27
CA MET A 87 -29.67 2.30 -3.99
C MET A 87 -30.69 3.07 -3.14
N LEU A 88 -31.18 2.48 -2.04
CA LEU A 88 -32.10 3.18 -1.14
C LEU A 88 -31.29 4.10 -0.20
N PRO A 89 -31.50 5.44 -0.23
CA PRO A 89 -30.77 6.37 0.64
C PRO A 89 -30.91 6.06 2.13
N ASP A 90 -32.04 5.44 2.50
CA ASP A 90 -32.35 5.08 3.89
C ASP A 90 -31.83 3.72 4.32
N SER A 91 -31.18 2.95 3.44
CA SER A 91 -30.67 1.63 3.79
C SER A 91 -29.63 1.70 4.92
N PRO A 92 -29.58 0.70 5.81
CA PRO A 92 -28.55 0.66 6.86
C PRO A 92 -27.13 0.73 6.29
N LEU A 93 -26.89 0.06 5.15
CA LEU A 93 -25.59 0.02 4.49
C LEU A 93 -25.15 1.39 3.96
N VAL A 94 -26.05 2.14 3.32
CA VAL A 94 -25.75 3.49 2.82
C VAL A 94 -25.50 4.45 3.99
N LYS A 95 -26.33 4.39 5.04
CA LYS A 95 -26.16 5.19 6.26
C LYS A 95 -24.85 4.89 7.00
N HIS A 96 -24.36 3.65 6.93
CA HIS A 96 -23.07 3.25 7.50
C HIS A 96 -21.88 3.92 6.81
N CYS A 97 -22.02 4.27 5.52
CA CYS A 97 -20.98 4.86 4.68
C CYS A 97 -19.66 4.04 4.73
N PRO A 98 -19.68 2.76 4.33
CA PRO A 98 -18.54 1.86 4.48
C PRO A 98 -17.29 2.37 3.75
N ASP A 99 -16.12 2.17 4.38
CA ASP A 99 -14.83 2.45 3.77
C ASP A 99 -14.44 1.37 2.73
N ILE A 100 -15.00 0.17 2.87
CA ILE A 100 -14.93 -0.90 1.88
C ILE A 100 -16.25 -1.66 1.80
N LEU A 101 -16.74 -1.88 0.58
CA LEU A 101 -17.78 -2.86 0.31
C LEU A 101 -17.15 -4.21 -0.03
N VAL A 102 -17.66 -5.30 0.53
CA VAL A 102 -17.16 -6.65 0.32
C VAL A 102 -18.28 -7.52 -0.20
N THR A 103 -18.14 -8.06 -1.41
CA THR A 103 -19.09 -9.03 -1.93
C THR A 103 -18.78 -10.43 -1.41
N ALA A 104 -19.84 -11.17 -1.13
CA ALA A 104 -19.79 -12.57 -0.74
C ALA A 104 -20.86 -13.33 -1.52
N LEU A 105 -20.50 -13.68 -2.75
CA LEU A 105 -21.40 -14.28 -3.72
C LEU A 105 -21.03 -15.75 -3.97
N MET A 106 -21.93 -16.67 -3.63
CA MET A 106 -21.89 -18.06 -4.09
C MET A 106 -22.69 -18.21 -5.38
N LEU A 107 -22.16 -19.04 -6.29
CA LEU A 107 -22.75 -19.24 -7.61
C LEU A 107 -24.07 -20.00 -7.52
N GLU A 108 -24.17 -20.96 -6.59
CA GLU A 108 -25.37 -21.74 -6.26
C GLU A 108 -26.58 -20.86 -5.92
N GLU A 109 -26.34 -19.69 -5.33
CA GLU A 109 -27.38 -18.73 -4.93
C GLU A 109 -27.57 -17.62 -5.96
N LEU A 110 -26.60 -17.43 -6.86
CA LEU A 110 -26.67 -16.45 -7.94
C LEU A 110 -27.40 -17.00 -9.17
N ASP A 111 -27.15 -18.27 -9.52
CA ASP A 111 -27.77 -18.95 -10.65
C ASP A 111 -28.40 -20.28 -10.20
N PRO A 112 -29.74 -20.36 -10.10
CA PRO A 112 -30.45 -21.57 -9.70
C PRO A 112 -30.23 -22.76 -10.65
N ARG A 113 -29.69 -22.55 -11.86
CA ARG A 113 -29.37 -23.61 -12.82
C ARG A 113 -27.97 -24.17 -12.67
N TYR A 114 -27.13 -23.56 -11.83
CA TYR A 114 -25.80 -24.07 -11.57
C TYR A 114 -25.85 -25.50 -10.99
N GLY A 115 -24.95 -26.37 -11.45
CA GLY A 115 -24.89 -27.78 -11.08
C GLY A 115 -25.87 -28.71 -11.85
N PHE A 116 -26.70 -28.17 -12.74
CA PHE A 116 -27.50 -28.98 -13.66
C PHE A 116 -26.72 -29.33 -14.94
N PRO A 117 -26.96 -30.51 -15.55
CA PRO A 117 -26.28 -30.91 -16.79
C PRO A 117 -26.44 -29.89 -17.91
N GLY A 118 -25.31 -29.51 -18.54
CA GLY A 118 -25.29 -28.56 -19.65
C GLY A 118 -25.39 -27.08 -19.23
N TRP A 119 -25.25 -26.79 -17.93
CA TRP A 119 -25.14 -25.41 -17.45
C TRP A 119 -23.97 -24.67 -18.14
N ASN A 120 -24.17 -23.37 -18.38
CA ASN A 120 -23.13 -22.46 -18.88
C ASN A 120 -23.22 -21.12 -18.15
N SER A 121 -22.13 -20.36 -18.15
CA SER A 121 -22.02 -19.17 -17.32
C SER A 121 -22.70 -17.92 -17.91
N ALA A 122 -23.50 -18.02 -18.98
CA ALA A 122 -24.02 -16.85 -19.69
C ALA A 122 -24.97 -16.02 -18.82
N HIS A 123 -25.92 -16.66 -18.15
CA HIS A 123 -26.84 -15.96 -17.26
C HIS A 123 -26.15 -15.43 -16.01
N SER A 124 -25.27 -16.21 -15.39
CA SER A 124 -24.48 -15.75 -14.25
C SER A 124 -23.66 -14.50 -14.61
N ARG A 125 -23.18 -14.42 -15.85
CA ARG A 125 -22.47 -13.23 -16.35
C ARG A 125 -23.39 -12.02 -16.52
N GLU A 126 -24.62 -12.20 -16.99
CA GLU A 126 -25.62 -11.12 -17.08
C GLU A 126 -25.98 -10.57 -15.69
N GLU A 127 -26.21 -11.46 -14.72
CA GLU A 127 -26.46 -11.07 -13.32
C GLU A 127 -25.24 -10.35 -12.72
N LEU A 128 -24.02 -10.81 -12.99
CA LEU A 128 -22.80 -10.13 -12.55
C LEU A 128 -22.64 -8.75 -13.15
N ASN A 129 -22.89 -8.55 -14.45
CA ASN A 129 -22.90 -7.21 -15.06
C ASN A 129 -23.87 -6.29 -14.32
N SER A 130 -25.08 -6.79 -14.09
CA SER A 130 -26.13 -6.12 -13.33
C SER A 130 -25.71 -5.72 -11.91
N ILE A 131 -24.85 -6.52 -11.26
CA ILE A 131 -24.25 -6.25 -9.95
C ILE A 131 -23.11 -5.23 -10.07
N PHE A 132 -22.25 -5.38 -11.07
CA PHE A 132 -21.12 -4.48 -11.33
C PHE A 132 -21.59 -3.05 -11.60
N ASP A 133 -22.67 -2.88 -12.36
CA ASP A 133 -23.29 -1.57 -12.60
C ASP A 133 -23.75 -0.91 -11.29
N ALA A 134 -24.44 -1.68 -10.42
CA ALA A 134 -24.94 -1.18 -9.14
C ALA A 134 -23.78 -0.82 -8.18
N LEU A 135 -22.73 -1.63 -8.14
CA LEU A 135 -21.53 -1.37 -7.34
C LEU A 135 -20.78 -0.14 -7.85
N SER A 136 -20.66 0.02 -9.17
CA SER A 136 -19.97 1.15 -9.80
C SER A 136 -20.70 2.48 -9.54
N ALA A 137 -22.03 2.44 -9.48
CA ALA A 137 -22.88 3.58 -9.13
C ALA A 137 -22.88 3.94 -7.64
N SER A 138 -22.41 3.06 -6.75
CA SER A 138 -22.30 3.37 -5.31
C SER A 138 -21.27 4.46 -5.04
N ASP A 139 -21.33 5.10 -3.86
CA ASP A 139 -20.31 6.06 -3.41
C ASP A 139 -19.14 5.41 -2.66
N ALA A 140 -19.10 4.07 -2.58
CA ALA A 140 -18.07 3.38 -1.81
C ALA A 140 -16.67 3.59 -2.44
N PRO A 141 -15.67 3.99 -1.64
CA PRO A 141 -14.34 4.32 -2.15
C PRO A 141 -13.52 3.08 -2.52
N THR A 142 -13.85 1.91 -1.96
CA THR A 142 -13.25 0.63 -2.34
C THR A 142 -14.29 -0.48 -2.34
N ILE A 143 -14.21 -1.37 -3.32
CA ILE A 143 -15.12 -2.48 -3.52
C ILE A 143 -14.29 -3.75 -3.73
N SER A 144 -14.60 -4.79 -2.96
CA SER A 144 -13.94 -6.07 -3.01
C SER A 144 -14.86 -7.09 -3.64
N LEU A 145 -14.44 -7.63 -4.79
CA LEU A 145 -15.20 -8.61 -5.57
C LEU A 145 -14.62 -10.00 -5.39
N ASN A 146 -15.45 -10.96 -4.99
CA ASN A 146 -15.04 -12.35 -4.87
C ASN A 146 -15.09 -13.11 -6.19
N THR A 147 -14.13 -14.03 -6.41
CA THR A 147 -14.26 -15.09 -7.42
C THR A 147 -15.19 -16.21 -6.92
N PHE A 148 -15.55 -17.13 -7.81
CA PHE A 148 -16.33 -18.33 -7.50
C PHE A 148 -15.42 -19.56 -7.40
N ILE A 149 -15.73 -20.47 -6.48
CA ILE A 149 -14.91 -21.67 -6.27
C ILE A 149 -15.19 -22.64 -7.41
N VAL A 150 -14.14 -23.03 -8.15
CA VAL A 150 -14.23 -24.07 -9.17
C VAL A 150 -14.57 -25.40 -8.47
N PRO A 151 -15.54 -26.19 -8.99
CA PRO A 151 -15.88 -27.49 -8.41
C PRO A 151 -14.64 -28.35 -8.15
N PHE A 152 -14.52 -28.87 -6.92
CA PHE A 152 -13.41 -29.74 -6.52
C PHE A 152 -13.45 -31.12 -7.19
N HIS A 153 -14.61 -31.49 -7.74
CA HIS A 153 -14.84 -32.77 -8.38
C HIS A 153 -15.36 -32.55 -9.81
N PRO A 154 -14.80 -33.25 -10.80
CA PRO A 154 -15.28 -33.16 -12.18
C PRO A 154 -16.64 -33.86 -12.32
N GLU A 155 -17.61 -33.19 -12.94
CA GLU A 155 -18.94 -33.76 -13.22
C GLU A 155 -18.86 -34.92 -14.23
N THR A 156 -17.90 -34.87 -15.15
CA THR A 156 -17.70 -35.86 -16.22
C THR A 156 -16.61 -36.89 -15.90
N GLY A 157 -16.08 -36.89 -14.66
CA GLY A 157 -14.98 -37.77 -14.26
C GLY A 157 -13.70 -37.51 -15.07
N ALA A 158 -13.10 -38.57 -15.65
CA ALA A 158 -11.89 -38.46 -16.46
C ALA A 158 -12.15 -38.06 -17.93
N LEU A 159 -13.41 -37.86 -18.32
CA LEU A 159 -13.78 -37.53 -19.69
C LEU A 159 -13.62 -36.02 -19.96
N ILE A 160 -12.57 -35.64 -20.67
CA ILE A 160 -12.19 -34.23 -20.96
C ILE A 160 -13.00 -33.63 -22.14
N ALA A 161 -13.75 -34.45 -22.89
CA ALA A 161 -14.28 -34.07 -24.20
C ALA A 161 -15.53 -33.16 -24.21
N ALA A 162 -16.11 -32.83 -23.06
CA ALA A 162 -17.31 -31.99 -22.98
C ALA A 162 -17.03 -30.70 -22.19
N PRO A 163 -17.69 -29.57 -22.51
CA PRO A 163 -17.73 -28.41 -21.63
C PRO A 163 -18.24 -28.86 -20.25
N ASP A 164 -17.45 -28.62 -19.22
CA ASP A 164 -17.79 -28.94 -17.84
C ASP A 164 -18.03 -27.66 -17.03
N ALA A 165 -18.75 -27.78 -15.92
CA ALA A 165 -19.02 -26.66 -15.03
C ALA A 165 -17.73 -25.97 -14.56
N ALA A 166 -16.64 -26.72 -14.37
CA ALA A 166 -15.35 -26.18 -13.97
C ALA A 166 -14.79 -25.17 -15.01
N GLY A 167 -14.81 -25.51 -16.30
CA GLY A 167 -14.37 -24.60 -17.36
C GLY A 167 -15.28 -23.38 -17.56
N GLU A 168 -16.57 -23.49 -17.28
CA GLU A 168 -17.52 -22.36 -17.28
C GLU A 168 -17.29 -21.44 -16.06
N VAL A 169 -17.08 -22.00 -14.86
CA VAL A 169 -16.72 -21.22 -13.65
C VAL A 169 -15.38 -20.51 -13.83
N ALA A 170 -14.38 -21.17 -14.41
CA ALA A 170 -13.08 -20.55 -14.71
C ALA A 170 -13.22 -19.35 -15.66
N ARG A 171 -14.10 -19.43 -16.67
CA ARG A 171 -14.41 -18.30 -17.55
C ARG A 171 -15.12 -17.16 -16.83
N LEU A 172 -16.05 -17.48 -15.93
CA LEU A 172 -16.71 -16.50 -15.08
C LEU A 172 -15.70 -15.79 -14.16
N ASN A 173 -14.75 -16.55 -13.60
CA ASN A 173 -13.67 -15.99 -12.79
C ASN A 173 -12.75 -15.06 -13.59
N GLU A 174 -12.38 -15.39 -14.83
CA GLU A 174 -11.61 -14.47 -15.67
C GLU A 174 -12.41 -13.20 -16.00
N PHE A 175 -13.73 -13.32 -16.18
CA PHE A 175 -14.59 -12.16 -16.35
C PHE A 175 -14.57 -11.22 -15.12
N VAL A 176 -14.68 -11.75 -13.90
CA VAL A 176 -14.51 -10.96 -12.66
C VAL A 176 -13.10 -10.33 -12.60
N ARG A 177 -12.05 -11.10 -12.88
CA ARG A 177 -10.66 -10.61 -12.87
C ARG A 177 -10.43 -9.49 -13.87
N ALA A 178 -10.98 -9.61 -15.08
CA ALA A 178 -10.88 -8.60 -16.12
C ALA A 178 -11.56 -7.29 -15.68
N PHE A 179 -12.78 -7.37 -15.14
CA PHE A 179 -13.50 -6.21 -14.63
C PHE A 179 -12.72 -5.50 -13.51
N VAL A 180 -12.23 -6.26 -12.51
CA VAL A 180 -11.41 -5.70 -11.42
C VAL A 180 -10.14 -5.04 -11.95
N ARG A 181 -9.49 -5.62 -12.96
CA ARG A 181 -8.26 -5.07 -13.56
C ARG A 181 -8.52 -3.73 -14.25
N GLU A 182 -9.64 -3.62 -14.96
CA GLU A 182 -10.05 -2.40 -15.66
C GLU A 182 -10.45 -1.27 -14.70
N HIS A 183 -11.11 -1.61 -13.58
CA HIS A 183 -11.63 -0.64 -12.60
C HIS A 183 -10.77 -0.52 -11.33
N SER A 184 -9.55 -1.07 -11.36
CA SER A 184 -8.55 -0.91 -10.31
C SER A 184 -8.07 0.55 -10.26
N PRO A 185 -7.86 1.15 -9.07
CA PRO A 185 -7.76 0.50 -7.76
C PRO A 185 -9.06 0.50 -6.95
N ARG A 186 -10.14 1.08 -7.47
CA ARG A 186 -11.41 1.16 -6.75
C ARG A 186 -11.99 -0.24 -6.51
N PHE A 187 -11.86 -1.13 -7.49
CA PHE A 187 -12.20 -2.53 -7.35
C PHE A 187 -10.94 -3.36 -7.05
N CYS A 188 -11.06 -4.28 -6.08
CA CYS A 188 -10.00 -5.22 -5.71
C CYS A 188 -10.54 -6.65 -5.68
N LEU A 189 -9.68 -7.63 -5.96
CA LEU A 189 -10.08 -9.03 -6.08
C LEU A 189 -9.93 -9.76 -4.75
N MET A 190 -10.97 -10.48 -4.34
CA MET A 190 -10.92 -11.54 -3.33
C MET A 190 -10.99 -12.89 -4.01
N ASP A 191 -9.83 -13.52 -4.17
CA ASP A 191 -9.73 -14.76 -4.94
C ASP A 191 -10.13 -15.98 -4.09
N TRP A 192 -11.44 -16.17 -3.89
CA TRP A 192 -12.01 -17.29 -3.14
C TRP A 192 -11.61 -18.63 -3.72
N ASP A 193 -11.58 -18.76 -5.05
CA ASP A 193 -11.11 -19.96 -5.74
C ASP A 193 -9.69 -20.35 -5.31
N ARG A 194 -8.76 -19.39 -5.40
CA ARG A 194 -7.37 -19.59 -4.96
C ARG A 194 -7.26 -19.88 -3.47
N LEU A 195 -8.06 -19.21 -2.64
CA LEU A 195 -8.10 -19.46 -1.19
C LEU A 195 -8.57 -20.88 -0.87
N ALA A 196 -9.65 -21.30 -1.51
CA ALA A 196 -10.25 -22.61 -1.34
C ALA A 196 -9.28 -23.72 -1.77
N HIS A 197 -8.60 -23.56 -2.91
CA HIS A 197 -7.57 -24.50 -3.36
C HIS A 197 -6.32 -24.53 -2.47
N ARG A 198 -5.91 -23.39 -1.90
CA ARG A 198 -4.77 -23.34 -0.96
C ARG A 198 -5.08 -24.08 0.35
N ILE A 199 -6.32 -24.00 0.82
CA ILE A 199 -6.77 -24.61 2.08
C ILE A 199 -7.16 -26.09 1.88
N GLY A 200 -7.70 -26.41 0.70
CA GLY A 200 -8.31 -27.69 0.38
C GLY A 200 -9.78 -27.73 0.80
N GLU A 201 -10.60 -28.42 0.00
CA GLU A 201 -12.07 -28.52 0.20
C GLU A 201 -12.45 -28.89 1.63
N ALA A 202 -11.80 -29.95 2.16
CA ALA A 202 -12.10 -30.49 3.46
C ALA A 202 -11.94 -29.46 4.59
N GLU A 203 -11.01 -28.51 4.46
CA GLU A 203 -10.79 -27.46 5.46
C GLU A 203 -11.45 -26.13 5.10
N ALA A 204 -11.90 -25.97 3.85
CA ALA A 204 -12.56 -24.76 3.37
C ALA A 204 -14.08 -24.81 3.56
N MET A 205 -14.72 -25.93 3.20
CA MET A 205 -16.17 -26.04 3.07
C MET A 205 -16.83 -26.73 4.28
N ASP A 206 -17.92 -26.17 4.79
CA ASP A 206 -18.82 -26.81 5.76
C ASP A 206 -20.18 -27.09 5.11
N TYR A 207 -20.28 -28.23 4.42
CA TYR A 207 -21.52 -28.64 3.77
C TYR A 207 -22.69 -28.81 4.74
N ARG A 208 -22.45 -29.06 6.04
CA ARG A 208 -23.53 -29.20 7.02
C ARG A 208 -24.23 -27.85 7.20
N TYR A 209 -23.45 -26.79 7.44
CA TYR A 209 -24.00 -25.44 7.63
C TYR A 209 -24.39 -24.76 6.32
N TRP A 210 -23.83 -25.20 5.18
CA TRP A 210 -24.36 -24.85 3.87
C TRP A 210 -25.84 -25.23 3.75
N TYR A 211 -26.20 -26.49 3.97
CA TYR A 211 -27.59 -26.95 3.83
C TYR A 211 -28.52 -26.45 4.94
N ILE A 212 -28.02 -26.22 6.16
CA ILE A 212 -28.84 -25.78 7.30
C ILE A 212 -29.12 -24.27 7.27
N SER A 213 -28.10 -23.46 6.97
CA SER A 213 -28.15 -22.02 7.19
C SER A 213 -27.42 -21.22 6.11
N LYS A 214 -27.08 -21.84 4.98
CA LYS A 214 -26.36 -21.22 3.86
C LYS A 214 -25.05 -20.57 4.30
N ALA A 215 -24.36 -21.18 5.27
CA ALA A 215 -23.05 -20.76 5.77
C ALA A 215 -21.99 -21.77 5.28
N PRO A 216 -21.38 -21.56 4.11
CA PRO A 216 -20.59 -22.59 3.44
C PRO A 216 -19.18 -22.78 3.99
N PHE A 217 -18.67 -21.89 4.85
CA PHE A 217 -17.25 -21.84 5.16
C PHE A 217 -16.90 -22.31 6.56
N LYS A 218 -15.84 -23.12 6.63
CA LYS A 218 -15.18 -23.50 7.88
C LYS A 218 -14.30 -22.36 8.40
N ARG A 219 -13.89 -22.53 9.67
CA ARG A 219 -13.01 -21.61 10.40
C ARG A 219 -11.73 -21.26 9.64
N SER A 220 -11.10 -22.26 9.00
CA SER A 220 -9.85 -22.08 8.26
C SER A 220 -10.02 -21.13 7.06
N PHE A 221 -11.15 -21.22 6.34
CA PHE A 221 -11.46 -20.30 5.25
C PHE A 221 -11.83 -18.91 5.76
N LEU A 222 -12.63 -18.81 6.81
CA LEU A 222 -13.03 -17.52 7.40
C LEU A 222 -11.81 -16.73 7.93
N ASP A 223 -10.86 -17.41 8.60
CA ASP A 223 -9.61 -16.78 9.04
C ASP A 223 -8.76 -16.32 7.85
N ALA A 224 -8.62 -17.17 6.83
CA ALA A 224 -7.86 -16.83 5.63
C ALA A 224 -8.48 -15.64 4.88
N LEU A 225 -9.81 -15.61 4.73
CA LEU A 225 -10.54 -14.51 4.11
C LEU A 225 -10.37 -13.21 4.91
N ALA A 226 -10.48 -13.28 6.24
CA ALA A 226 -10.24 -12.13 7.11
C ALA A 226 -8.81 -11.57 6.96
N ARG A 227 -7.80 -12.45 6.80
CA ARG A 227 -6.42 -12.04 6.52
C ARG A 227 -6.26 -11.38 5.15
N GLU A 228 -6.91 -11.89 4.10
CA GLU A 228 -6.85 -11.24 2.78
C GLU A 228 -7.53 -9.86 2.80
N LEU A 229 -8.68 -9.71 3.47
CA LEU A 229 -9.33 -8.41 3.70
C LEU A 229 -8.40 -7.45 4.45
N MET A 230 -7.75 -7.93 5.50
CA MET A 230 -6.79 -7.16 6.27
C MET A 230 -5.63 -6.64 5.40
N LYS A 231 -5.11 -7.45 4.46
CA LYS A 231 -4.07 -7.00 3.52
C LYS A 231 -4.55 -5.88 2.60
N VAL A 232 -5.80 -5.92 2.15
CA VAL A 232 -6.40 -4.81 1.38
C VAL A 232 -6.43 -3.53 2.20
N VAL A 233 -6.85 -3.61 3.48
CA VAL A 233 -6.84 -2.45 4.38
C VAL A 233 -5.43 -1.91 4.60
N LEU A 234 -4.44 -2.79 4.82
CA LEU A 234 -3.02 -2.39 4.93
C LEU A 234 -2.54 -1.61 3.72
N ALA A 235 -2.88 -2.09 2.53
CA ALA A 235 -2.52 -1.45 1.28
C ALA A 235 -3.19 -0.08 1.10
N LEU A 236 -4.48 0.05 1.44
CA LEU A 236 -5.24 1.31 1.35
C LEU A 236 -4.77 2.36 2.34
N LYS A 237 -4.48 1.96 3.59
CA LYS A 237 -4.03 2.89 4.64
C LYS A 237 -2.56 3.28 4.51
N GLY A 238 -1.86 2.81 3.47
CA GLY A 238 -0.47 3.15 3.22
C GLY A 238 0.49 2.54 4.24
N HIS A 239 0.09 1.46 4.92
CA HIS A 239 0.92 0.70 5.87
C HIS A 239 1.79 -0.36 5.17
N GLY A 240 1.67 -0.49 3.84
CA GLY A 240 2.54 -1.35 3.05
C GLY A 240 4.02 -0.97 3.19
N LYS A 241 4.86 -1.99 3.31
CA LYS A 241 6.32 -1.87 3.42
C LYS A 241 6.93 -1.50 2.08
N LYS A 242 8.04 -0.78 2.12
CA LYS A 242 8.70 -0.18 0.95
C LYS A 242 10.11 -0.70 0.74
N CYS A 243 10.77 -1.13 1.81
CA CYS A 243 12.16 -1.58 1.78
C CYS A 243 12.26 -2.97 2.42
N LEU A 244 12.87 -3.89 1.69
CA LEU A 244 13.32 -5.18 2.18
C LEU A 244 14.82 -5.09 2.41
N VAL A 245 15.24 -5.32 3.65
CA VAL A 245 16.64 -5.37 4.05
C VAL A 245 16.98 -6.81 4.41
N LEU A 246 18.04 -7.33 3.80
CA LEU A 246 18.44 -8.71 3.92
C LEU A 246 19.83 -8.78 4.56
N ASP A 247 19.98 -9.68 5.52
CA ASP A 247 21.28 -10.25 5.84
C ASP A 247 21.80 -11.12 4.68
N CYS A 248 23.10 -11.47 4.68
CA CYS A 248 23.69 -12.26 3.60
C CYS A 248 23.87 -13.74 3.97
N ASP A 249 24.75 -14.05 4.91
CA ASP A 249 25.03 -15.43 5.32
C ASP A 249 23.81 -16.08 5.96
N ASN A 250 23.58 -17.36 5.66
CA ASN A 250 22.37 -18.11 6.05
C ASN A 250 21.02 -17.49 5.67
N THR A 251 21.01 -16.39 4.90
CA THR A 251 19.83 -15.61 4.53
C THR A 251 19.65 -15.54 3.02
N LEU A 252 20.69 -15.14 2.26
CA LEU A 252 20.70 -15.15 0.79
C LEU A 252 21.24 -16.46 0.21
N TRP A 253 22.07 -17.16 0.98
CA TRP A 253 22.65 -18.48 0.75
C TRP A 253 22.82 -19.18 2.10
N GLY A 254 23.05 -20.48 2.11
CA GLY A 254 23.44 -21.19 3.34
C GLY A 254 24.96 -21.20 3.51
N GLY A 255 25.45 -21.14 4.75
CA GLY A 255 26.89 -21.09 5.04
C GLY A 255 27.42 -19.66 5.20
N ILE A 256 28.70 -19.57 5.57
CA ILE A 256 29.39 -18.31 5.88
C ILE A 256 30.44 -18.07 4.80
N VAL A 257 30.23 -17.07 3.93
CA VAL A 257 31.10 -16.86 2.76
C VAL A 257 32.57 -16.62 3.12
N GLY A 258 32.84 -15.97 4.25
CA GLY A 258 34.21 -15.71 4.72
C GLY A 258 34.95 -16.96 5.20
N GLU A 259 34.23 -18.03 5.55
CA GLU A 259 34.80 -19.30 6.02
C GLU A 259 34.77 -20.38 4.94
N ASP A 260 33.62 -20.53 4.29
CA ASP A 260 33.34 -21.59 3.30
C ASP A 260 33.82 -21.21 1.88
N GLY A 261 34.01 -19.92 1.63
CA GLY A 261 34.28 -19.39 0.30
C GLY A 261 33.10 -19.49 -0.67
N ILE A 262 33.25 -18.92 -1.86
CA ILE A 262 32.18 -18.85 -2.87
C ILE A 262 31.73 -20.23 -3.34
N GLU A 263 32.63 -21.21 -3.40
CA GLU A 263 32.29 -22.58 -3.84
C GLU A 263 31.66 -23.43 -2.72
N GLY A 264 31.83 -23.04 -1.45
CA GLY A 264 31.35 -23.80 -0.29
C GLY A 264 29.95 -23.40 0.19
N ILE A 265 29.47 -22.19 -0.16
CA ILE A 265 28.14 -21.74 0.23
C ILE A 265 27.03 -22.52 -0.49
N HIS A 266 25.92 -22.76 0.21
CA HIS A 266 24.75 -23.42 -0.32
C HIS A 266 23.85 -22.43 -1.07
N LEU A 267 24.12 -22.30 -2.36
CA LEU A 267 23.26 -21.59 -3.30
C LEU A 267 23.22 -22.37 -4.61
N ASP A 268 22.08 -22.98 -4.93
CA ASP A 268 22.00 -23.86 -6.10
C ASP A 268 20.61 -23.81 -6.74
N ALA A 269 20.54 -23.91 -8.07
CA ALA A 269 19.27 -23.86 -8.78
C ALA A 269 18.53 -25.19 -8.82
N HIS A 270 19.10 -26.29 -8.33
CA HIS A 270 18.60 -27.65 -8.49
C HIS A 270 18.52 -28.40 -7.16
N ASP A 271 19.56 -28.32 -6.32
CA ASP A 271 19.71 -29.19 -5.16
C ASP A 271 19.41 -28.51 -3.81
N TYR A 272 18.83 -29.29 -2.88
CA TYR A 272 18.59 -28.86 -1.50
C TYR A 272 19.88 -28.96 -0.66
N PRO A 273 20.22 -27.98 0.21
CA PRO A 273 19.39 -26.84 0.63
C PRO A 273 19.48 -25.58 -0.26
N GLY A 274 20.45 -25.50 -1.17
CA GLY A 274 20.70 -24.32 -2.01
C GLY A 274 19.48 -23.84 -2.81
N ARG A 275 18.64 -24.78 -3.26
CA ARG A 275 17.39 -24.50 -4.00
C ARG A 275 16.41 -23.62 -3.22
N ALA A 276 16.34 -23.76 -1.90
CA ALA A 276 15.46 -22.94 -1.08
C ALA A 276 15.89 -21.46 -1.09
N TYR A 277 17.19 -21.20 -0.98
CA TYR A 277 17.77 -19.87 -1.08
C TYR A 277 17.62 -19.27 -2.48
N TYR A 278 17.83 -20.08 -3.53
CA TYR A 278 17.60 -19.67 -4.92
C TYR A 278 16.14 -19.25 -5.17
N ASP A 279 15.17 -20.04 -4.72
CA ASP A 279 13.74 -19.69 -4.87
C ASP A 279 13.32 -18.52 -3.95
N PHE A 280 14.01 -18.32 -2.82
CA PHE A 280 13.86 -17.09 -2.02
C PHE A 280 14.37 -15.87 -2.79
N GLN A 281 15.55 -15.92 -3.41
CA GLN A 281 16.06 -14.83 -4.25
C GLN A 281 15.12 -14.49 -5.41
N LYS A 282 14.49 -15.49 -6.06
CA LYS A 282 13.42 -15.24 -7.05
C LYS A 282 12.28 -14.41 -6.48
N THR A 283 11.88 -14.73 -5.25
CA THR A 283 10.81 -14.01 -4.55
C THR A 283 11.22 -12.56 -4.27
N VAL A 284 12.47 -12.34 -3.87
CA VAL A 284 13.04 -10.99 -3.69
C VAL A 284 13.05 -10.20 -5.01
N LEU A 285 13.46 -10.83 -6.12
CA LEU A 285 13.43 -10.20 -7.44
C LEU A 285 12.02 -9.80 -7.88
N GLN A 286 11.03 -10.67 -7.68
CA GLN A 286 9.63 -10.35 -7.95
C GLN A 286 9.14 -9.13 -7.15
N LEU A 287 9.64 -8.94 -5.92
CA LEU A 287 9.35 -7.75 -5.13
C LEU A 287 10.08 -6.52 -5.68
N ALA A 288 11.33 -6.66 -6.10
CA ALA A 288 12.09 -5.58 -6.72
C ALA A 288 11.41 -5.08 -8.01
N GLU A 289 10.92 -5.98 -8.86
CA GLU A 289 10.15 -5.65 -10.08
C GLU A 289 8.83 -4.92 -9.78
N ARG A 290 8.26 -5.11 -8.58
CA ARG A 290 7.09 -4.38 -8.07
C ARG A 290 7.46 -3.03 -7.42
N GLY A 291 8.73 -2.65 -7.44
CA GLY A 291 9.22 -1.40 -6.86
C GLY A 291 9.36 -1.42 -5.33
N VAL A 292 9.64 -2.59 -4.76
CA VAL A 292 10.17 -2.72 -3.40
C VAL A 292 11.68 -2.48 -3.45
N LEU A 293 12.19 -1.59 -2.61
CA LEU A 293 13.63 -1.35 -2.51
C LEU A 293 14.27 -2.57 -1.84
N VAL A 294 15.30 -3.14 -2.45
CA VAL A 294 16.08 -4.23 -1.88
C VAL A 294 17.41 -3.67 -1.41
N THR A 295 17.76 -3.93 -0.16
CA THR A 295 19.05 -3.51 0.42
C THR A 295 19.68 -4.63 1.23
N LEU A 296 20.99 -4.54 1.44
CA LEU A 296 21.73 -5.49 2.28
C LEU A 296 22.18 -4.81 3.57
N CYS A 297 22.08 -5.51 4.69
CA CYS A 297 22.63 -5.09 5.98
C CYS A 297 23.24 -6.31 6.67
N SER A 298 24.53 -6.52 6.46
CA SER A 298 25.21 -7.77 6.81
C SER A 298 26.57 -7.52 7.47
N LYS A 299 26.95 -8.43 8.37
CA LYS A 299 28.27 -8.42 9.04
C LYS A 299 29.26 -9.29 8.28
N ASN A 300 29.78 -8.74 7.18
CA ASN A 300 30.75 -9.41 6.32
C ASN A 300 31.83 -8.45 5.84
N ASN A 301 32.87 -9.01 5.22
CA ASN A 301 33.72 -8.27 4.31
C ASN A 301 32.93 -7.97 3.03
N GLU A 302 32.92 -6.69 2.63
CA GLU A 302 32.19 -6.20 1.46
C GLU A 302 32.57 -6.96 0.19
N GLN A 303 33.87 -7.18 -0.04
CA GLN A 303 34.33 -7.80 -1.28
C GLN A 303 33.84 -9.25 -1.44
N ASP A 304 33.73 -10.00 -0.34
CA ASP A 304 33.31 -11.41 -0.37
C ASP A 304 31.84 -11.54 -0.78
N VAL A 305 30.98 -10.69 -0.21
CA VAL A 305 29.56 -10.61 -0.58
C VAL A 305 29.40 -10.18 -2.02
N LEU A 306 30.12 -9.14 -2.44
CA LEU A 306 30.06 -8.63 -3.80
C LEU A 306 30.52 -9.68 -4.82
N ASP A 307 31.55 -10.46 -4.49
CA ASP A 307 32.04 -11.56 -5.32
C ASP A 307 31.00 -12.67 -5.47
N VAL A 308 30.26 -13.02 -4.42
CA VAL A 308 29.12 -13.97 -4.53
C VAL A 308 28.07 -13.41 -5.47
N LEU A 309 27.65 -12.15 -5.29
CA LEU A 309 26.61 -11.54 -6.13
C LEU A 309 27.02 -11.53 -7.61
N ASP A 310 28.27 -11.22 -7.91
CA ASP A 310 28.73 -11.05 -9.29
C ASP A 310 29.13 -12.38 -9.96
N LYS A 311 29.87 -13.23 -9.25
CA LYS A 311 30.57 -14.39 -9.81
C LYS A 311 29.84 -15.72 -9.58
N HIS A 312 29.04 -15.84 -8.52
CA HIS A 312 28.37 -17.11 -8.23
C HIS A 312 27.31 -17.42 -9.30
N PRO A 313 27.35 -18.60 -9.95
CA PRO A 313 26.51 -18.92 -11.12
C PRO A 313 25.01 -18.89 -10.80
N TRP A 314 24.66 -19.25 -9.57
CA TRP A 314 23.27 -19.31 -9.11
C TRP A 314 22.81 -18.07 -8.33
N SER A 315 23.64 -17.02 -8.19
CA SER A 315 23.18 -15.77 -7.58
C SER A 315 22.31 -15.00 -8.57
N LEU A 316 21.02 -14.91 -8.24
CA LEU A 316 20.03 -14.16 -9.02
C LEU A 316 20.02 -12.69 -8.64
N LEU A 317 20.24 -12.38 -7.36
CA LEU A 317 20.47 -11.01 -6.92
C LEU A 317 21.85 -10.55 -7.40
N LYS A 318 21.87 -9.35 -7.95
CA LYS A 318 23.03 -8.66 -8.52
C LYS A 318 23.05 -7.25 -7.95
N ARG A 319 24.19 -6.57 -8.04
CA ARG A 319 24.36 -5.19 -7.53
C ARG A 319 23.29 -4.24 -8.09
N ASP A 320 22.93 -4.39 -9.35
CA ASP A 320 21.95 -3.55 -10.03
C ASP A 320 20.53 -3.67 -9.45
N HIS A 321 20.24 -4.76 -8.74
CA HIS A 321 18.96 -4.95 -8.04
C HIS A 321 18.92 -4.25 -6.68
N LEU A 322 20.08 -3.81 -6.15
CA LEU A 322 20.19 -3.20 -4.83
C LEU A 322 20.00 -1.68 -4.92
N SER A 323 19.22 -1.14 -3.98
CA SER A 323 19.03 0.30 -3.78
C SER A 323 20.02 0.90 -2.78
N GLY A 324 20.83 0.06 -2.14
CA GLY A 324 21.84 0.42 -1.14
C GLY A 324 22.28 -0.81 -0.36
N PHE A 325 23.45 -0.76 0.27
CA PHE A 325 23.93 -1.82 1.16
C PHE A 325 24.80 -1.26 2.27
N ARG A 326 24.86 -1.99 3.39
CA ARG A 326 25.81 -1.82 4.50
C ARG A 326 26.38 -3.19 4.80
N ILE A 327 27.58 -3.43 4.26
CA ILE A 327 28.31 -4.69 4.46
C ILE A 327 29.59 -4.34 5.20
N ASN A 328 29.51 -4.36 6.52
CA ASN A 328 30.59 -3.94 7.41
C ASN A 328 30.41 -4.59 8.79
N TRP A 329 31.36 -4.37 9.69
CA TRP A 329 31.32 -4.93 11.05
C TRP A 329 30.60 -4.03 12.07
N GLU A 330 29.90 -2.99 11.62
CA GLU A 330 29.14 -2.10 12.49
C GLU A 330 27.83 -2.74 12.96
N ASP A 331 27.17 -2.09 13.92
CA ASP A 331 25.89 -2.53 14.45
C ASP A 331 24.78 -2.46 13.39
N LYS A 332 23.97 -3.52 13.26
CA LYS A 332 22.92 -3.60 12.24
C LYS A 332 21.81 -2.56 12.47
N ALA A 333 21.51 -2.17 13.71
CA ALA A 333 20.52 -1.14 13.97
C ALA A 333 21.02 0.25 13.54
N ALA A 334 22.30 0.56 13.77
CA ALA A 334 22.92 1.78 13.24
C ALA A 334 22.88 1.80 11.70
N ASN A 335 23.30 0.72 11.05
CA ASN A 335 23.26 0.57 9.59
C ASN A 335 21.85 0.72 9.00
N LEU A 336 20.82 0.14 9.63
CA LEU A 336 19.43 0.30 9.23
C LEU A 336 18.95 1.75 9.33
N ALA A 337 19.33 2.46 10.40
CA ALA A 337 18.99 3.87 10.58
C ALA A 337 19.68 4.75 9.53
N GLU A 338 20.91 4.43 9.13
CA GLU A 338 21.59 5.11 8.03
C GLU A 338 20.93 4.84 6.69
N LEU A 339 20.61 3.58 6.37
CA LEU A 339 19.90 3.21 5.14
C LEU A 339 18.54 3.94 5.04
N ALA A 340 17.81 4.06 6.15
CA ALA A 340 16.56 4.82 6.20
C ALA A 340 16.75 6.31 5.85
N LYS A 341 17.81 6.95 6.38
CA LYS A 341 18.17 8.33 6.04
C LYS A 341 18.62 8.45 4.59
N GLU A 342 19.42 7.51 4.11
CA GLU A 342 19.95 7.49 2.75
C GLU A 342 18.82 7.42 1.71
N LEU A 343 17.88 6.49 1.92
CA LEU A 343 16.73 6.25 1.05
C LEU A 343 15.57 7.24 1.28
N ASN A 344 15.68 8.10 2.29
CA ASN A 344 14.65 9.06 2.70
C ASN A 344 13.26 8.40 2.92
N ILE A 345 13.25 7.27 3.64
CA ILE A 345 12.03 6.54 3.98
C ILE A 345 12.04 6.19 5.47
N GLY A 346 10.88 6.26 6.12
CA GLY A 346 10.74 5.94 7.55
C GLY A 346 11.02 4.46 7.83
N LEU A 347 11.59 4.18 9.01
CA LEU A 347 11.87 2.82 9.50
C LEU A 347 10.62 1.94 9.60
N ASP A 348 9.44 2.55 9.76
CA ASP A 348 8.16 1.85 9.72
C ASP A 348 7.83 1.24 8.35
N ALA A 349 8.55 1.61 7.31
CA ALA A 349 8.45 1.04 5.97
C ALA A 349 9.45 -0.09 5.69
N PHE A 350 10.29 -0.47 6.65
CA PHE A 350 11.32 -1.50 6.50
C PHE A 350 10.83 -2.87 6.97
N VAL A 351 11.27 -3.90 6.24
CA VAL A 351 11.27 -5.29 6.68
C VAL A 351 12.71 -5.78 6.70
N PHE A 352 13.19 -6.26 7.84
CA PHE A 352 14.51 -6.85 7.98
C PHE A 352 14.40 -8.37 8.12
N VAL A 353 15.19 -9.10 7.33
CA VAL A 353 15.25 -10.57 7.35
C VAL A 353 16.65 -11.01 7.73
N ASP A 354 16.75 -11.88 8.73
CA ASP A 354 17.99 -12.38 9.31
C ASP A 354 17.76 -13.80 9.85
N ASP A 355 18.79 -14.65 9.83
CA ASP A 355 18.74 -15.98 10.43
C ASP A 355 18.98 -15.93 11.94
N ASN A 356 19.74 -14.94 12.41
CA ASN A 356 20.21 -14.85 13.77
C ASN A 356 19.15 -14.23 14.71
N PRO A 357 18.56 -15.03 15.63
CA PRO A 357 17.51 -14.53 16.52
C PRO A 357 17.98 -13.43 17.48
N ARG A 358 19.28 -13.35 17.77
CA ARG A 358 19.85 -12.31 18.65
C ARG A 358 19.85 -10.95 17.97
N GLU A 359 20.23 -10.89 16.69
CA GLU A 359 20.20 -9.66 15.89
C GLU A 359 18.76 -9.16 15.73
N LEU A 360 17.82 -10.08 15.46
CA LEU A 360 16.40 -9.75 15.37
C LEU A 360 15.84 -9.17 16.69
N GLU A 361 16.17 -9.77 17.83
CA GLU A 361 15.69 -9.27 19.12
C GLU A 361 16.31 -7.90 19.47
N LEU A 362 17.58 -7.68 19.15
CA LEU A 362 18.22 -6.38 19.30
C LEU A 362 17.50 -5.31 18.46
N ILE A 363 17.22 -5.59 17.19
CA ILE A 363 16.48 -4.67 16.31
C ILE A 363 15.07 -4.44 16.82
N ARG A 364 14.38 -5.46 17.34
CA ARG A 364 13.06 -5.32 17.96
C ARG A 364 13.07 -4.32 19.11
N GLN A 365 14.11 -4.33 19.94
CA GLN A 365 14.25 -3.45 21.10
C GLN A 365 14.67 -2.03 20.70
N VAL A 366 15.65 -1.90 19.81
CA VAL A 366 16.24 -0.60 19.45
C VAL A 366 15.41 0.13 18.39
N LEU A 367 14.90 -0.57 17.38
CA LEU A 367 14.14 -0.04 16.25
C LEU A 367 12.77 -0.73 16.10
N PRO A 368 11.86 -0.58 17.07
CA PRO A 368 10.60 -1.31 17.09
C PRO A 368 9.62 -0.95 15.94
N GLN A 369 9.96 0.05 15.13
CA GLN A 369 9.21 0.39 13.92
C GLN A 369 9.52 -0.57 12.75
N VAL A 370 10.73 -1.16 12.74
CA VAL A 370 11.15 -2.11 11.70
C VAL A 370 10.40 -3.42 11.89
N THR A 371 9.82 -3.93 10.81
CA THR A 371 9.23 -5.27 10.82
C THR A 371 10.34 -6.29 10.65
N ILE A 372 10.39 -7.29 11.52
CA ILE A 372 11.45 -8.30 11.49
C ILE A 372 10.87 -9.67 11.15
N LEU A 373 11.56 -10.40 10.28
CA LEU A 373 11.22 -11.76 9.88
C LEU A 373 12.44 -12.65 10.08
N GLN A 374 12.25 -13.78 10.76
CA GLN A 374 13.32 -14.76 10.93
C GLN A 374 13.32 -15.73 9.75
N VAL A 375 14.52 -16.08 9.26
CA VAL A 375 14.67 -17.23 8.35
C VAL A 375 14.11 -18.48 9.04
N PRO A 376 13.18 -19.21 8.42
CA PRO A 376 12.54 -20.34 9.09
C PRO A 376 13.51 -21.52 9.23
N ASP A 377 13.43 -22.23 10.36
CA ASP A 377 14.17 -23.48 10.60
C ASP A 377 13.97 -24.50 9.46
N ARG A 378 12.77 -24.49 8.88
CA ARG A 378 12.36 -25.31 7.73
C ARG A 378 12.52 -24.49 6.45
N LEU A 379 13.67 -24.65 5.79
CA LEU A 379 14.00 -23.88 4.58
C LEU A 379 12.99 -24.02 3.44
N TYR A 380 12.23 -25.12 3.35
CA TYR A 380 11.16 -25.25 2.36
C TYR A 380 10.00 -24.25 2.55
N GLU A 381 9.88 -23.62 3.72
CA GLU A 381 8.92 -22.56 3.98
C GLU A 381 9.45 -21.17 3.57
N TYR A 382 10.76 -21.04 3.36
CA TYR A 382 11.44 -19.77 3.20
C TYR A 382 10.99 -18.97 1.97
N PRO A 383 10.82 -19.56 0.77
CA PRO A 383 10.34 -18.81 -0.40
C PRO A 383 8.95 -18.19 -0.19
N ALA A 384 8.10 -18.78 0.66
CA ALA A 384 6.77 -18.27 0.94
C ALA A 384 6.75 -17.16 2.00
N LEU A 385 7.83 -16.96 2.76
CA LEU A 385 7.92 -16.04 3.90
C LEU A 385 7.40 -14.63 3.55
N LEU A 386 7.89 -14.05 2.44
CA LEU A 386 7.55 -12.69 2.02
C LEU A 386 6.18 -12.55 1.35
N ARG A 387 5.54 -13.67 0.99
CA ARG A 387 4.24 -13.69 0.27
C ARG A 387 3.03 -13.91 1.20
N ARG A 388 3.24 -14.44 2.41
CA ARG A 388 2.15 -14.86 3.30
C ARG A 388 1.39 -13.67 3.89
N ASP A 389 2.11 -12.65 4.33
CA ASP A 389 1.60 -11.64 5.27
C ASP A 389 1.14 -10.34 4.59
N GLY A 390 1.27 -10.25 3.27
CA GLY A 390 0.90 -9.07 2.48
C GLY A 390 1.66 -7.79 2.85
N LEU A 391 2.82 -7.93 3.50
CA LEU A 391 3.64 -6.80 3.95
C LEU A 391 4.00 -5.84 2.81
N PHE A 392 4.17 -6.36 1.60
CA PHE A 392 4.53 -5.58 0.41
C PHE A 392 3.38 -5.40 -0.57
N ASP A 393 2.14 -5.73 -0.19
CA ASP A 393 0.99 -5.64 -1.09
C ASP A 393 0.64 -4.19 -1.41
N ARG A 394 0.31 -3.96 -2.68
CA ARG A 394 -0.06 -2.65 -3.22
C ARG A 394 -1.24 -2.84 -4.16
N LEU A 395 -2.24 -1.98 -4.04
CA LEU A 395 -3.39 -1.95 -4.94
C LEU A 395 -3.12 -1.19 -6.25
N ILE A 396 -2.01 -0.44 -6.32
CA ILE A 396 -1.58 0.28 -7.51
C ILE A 396 -0.10 0.00 -7.73
N THR A 397 0.24 -0.54 -8.90
CA THR A 397 1.61 -0.57 -9.42
C THR A 397 1.73 0.56 -10.45
N SER A 398 2.44 1.64 -10.15
CA SER A 398 2.72 2.66 -11.17
C SER A 398 3.95 2.28 -11.99
N GLN A 399 4.03 2.71 -13.25
CA GLN A 399 5.23 2.53 -14.08
C GLN A 399 6.49 3.13 -13.42
N GLU A 400 6.31 4.19 -12.63
CA GLU A 400 7.36 4.82 -11.82
C GLU A 400 7.90 3.94 -10.68
N ASP A 401 7.09 2.99 -10.16
CA ASP A 401 7.56 2.05 -9.14
C ASP A 401 8.59 1.07 -9.74
N LYS A 402 8.50 0.74 -11.04
CA LYS A 402 9.52 -0.04 -11.76
C LYS A 402 10.83 0.72 -11.96
N LEU A 403 10.76 2.05 -12.05
CA LEU A 403 11.92 2.94 -12.22
C LEU A 403 12.55 3.37 -10.87
N ARG A 404 12.05 2.88 -9.73
CA ARG A 404 12.55 3.30 -8.40
C ARG A 404 13.99 2.91 -8.16
N THR A 405 14.39 1.69 -8.52
CA THR A 405 15.76 1.19 -8.27
C THR A 405 16.80 2.04 -9.02
N SER A 406 16.54 2.40 -10.28
CA SER A 406 17.42 3.25 -11.07
C SER A 406 17.46 4.70 -10.54
N LEU A 407 16.35 5.22 -10.02
CA LEU A 407 16.29 6.55 -9.41
C LEU A 407 17.14 6.65 -8.13
N TYR A 408 17.19 5.61 -7.29
CA TYR A 408 18.00 5.63 -6.06
C TYR A 408 19.51 5.48 -6.33
N GLN A 409 19.90 4.66 -7.32
CA GLN A 409 21.29 4.62 -7.80
C GLN A 409 21.75 5.99 -8.33
N THR A 410 20.82 6.73 -8.95
CA THR A 410 21.05 8.10 -9.41
C THR A 410 21.15 9.10 -8.25
N GLU A 411 20.39 8.90 -7.17
CA GLU A 411 20.49 9.74 -5.96
C GLU A 411 21.84 9.59 -5.23
N GLY A 412 22.40 8.38 -5.21
CA GLY A 412 23.77 8.14 -4.72
C GLY A 412 24.80 8.94 -5.52
N LYS A 413 24.68 8.97 -6.85
CA LYS A 413 25.51 9.82 -7.73
C LYS A 413 25.28 11.32 -7.47
N ARG A 414 24.02 11.73 -7.27
CA ARG A 414 23.66 13.13 -6.94
C ARG A 414 24.26 13.61 -5.62
N LYS A 415 24.35 12.76 -4.59
CA LYS A 415 25.03 13.08 -3.32
C LYS A 415 26.55 13.19 -3.48
N ALA A 416 27.15 12.33 -4.31
CA ALA A 416 28.56 12.44 -4.64
C ALA A 416 28.88 13.76 -5.37
N GLU A 417 27.98 14.25 -6.23
CA GLU A 417 28.09 15.57 -6.86
C GLU A 417 27.79 16.73 -5.91
N LEU A 418 26.86 16.60 -4.96
CA LEU A 418 26.60 17.65 -3.96
C LEU A 418 27.89 18.02 -3.20
N ASN A 419 28.72 17.03 -2.88
CA ASN A 419 30.02 17.23 -2.22
C ASN A 419 31.06 17.94 -3.12
N GLN A 420 30.80 18.12 -4.42
CA GLN A 420 31.67 18.80 -5.37
C GLN A 420 31.29 20.28 -5.57
N HIS A 421 30.19 20.76 -4.98
CA HIS A 421 29.72 22.13 -5.10
C HIS A 421 29.87 22.91 -3.78
N PRO A 422 30.19 24.22 -3.83
CA PRO A 422 30.49 25.03 -2.65
C PRO A 422 29.26 25.42 -1.82
N ASP A 423 28.08 25.48 -2.43
CA ASP A 423 26.81 25.83 -1.78
C ASP A 423 25.60 25.17 -2.48
N LEU A 424 24.45 25.18 -1.80
CA LEU A 424 23.22 24.53 -2.27
C LEU A 424 22.65 25.19 -3.53
N GLU A 425 22.77 26.51 -3.70
CA GLU A 425 22.18 27.23 -4.82
C GLU A 425 22.96 26.97 -6.12
N SER A 426 24.30 26.93 -6.02
CA SER A 426 25.21 26.51 -7.09
C SER A 426 24.94 25.07 -7.52
N TYR A 427 24.68 24.17 -6.57
CA TYR A 427 24.28 22.79 -6.86
C TYR A 427 22.91 22.72 -7.55
N LEU A 428 21.88 23.37 -7.01
CA LEU A 428 20.53 23.34 -7.61
C LEU A 428 20.53 23.95 -9.02
N SER A 429 21.34 24.97 -9.26
CA SER A 429 21.54 25.56 -10.58
C SER A 429 22.18 24.58 -11.56
N SER A 430 23.15 23.77 -11.11
CA SER A 430 23.80 22.78 -11.97
C SER A 430 22.86 21.64 -12.36
N LEU A 431 21.81 21.36 -11.59
CA LEU A 431 20.84 20.30 -11.89
C LEU A 431 20.01 20.57 -13.16
N GLY A 432 19.84 21.84 -13.57
CA GLY A 432 18.99 22.22 -14.69
C GLY A 432 17.53 21.81 -14.47
N LEU A 433 16.94 22.29 -13.36
CA LEU A 433 15.59 21.89 -12.94
C LEU A 433 14.53 22.47 -13.87
N THR A 434 13.67 21.59 -14.40
CA THR A 434 12.50 21.96 -15.19
C THR A 434 11.22 21.56 -14.46
N ALA A 435 10.22 22.45 -14.45
CA ALA A 435 8.95 22.29 -13.78
C ALA A 435 7.79 22.55 -14.75
N ALA A 436 6.95 21.53 -14.99
CA ALA A 436 5.69 21.66 -15.70
C ALA A 436 4.56 21.78 -14.67
N ILE A 437 3.81 22.88 -14.72
CA ILE A 437 2.72 23.19 -13.79
C ILE A 437 1.45 23.48 -14.60
N HIS A 438 0.43 22.67 -14.43
CA HIS A 438 -0.82 22.74 -15.18
C HIS A 438 -2.00 22.17 -14.38
N LEU A 439 -3.23 22.36 -14.89
CA LEU A 439 -4.43 21.74 -14.31
C LEU A 439 -4.42 20.23 -14.54
N ALA A 440 -4.79 19.45 -13.53
CA ALA A 440 -4.79 18.00 -13.60
C ALA A 440 -5.64 17.48 -14.76
N THR A 441 -5.01 16.73 -15.66
CA THR A 441 -5.67 16.07 -16.78
C THR A 441 -6.38 14.78 -16.35
N ASP A 442 -7.22 14.21 -17.23
CA ASP A 442 -7.89 12.93 -16.95
C ASP A 442 -6.89 11.79 -16.72
N GLY A 443 -5.79 11.79 -17.49
CA GLY A 443 -4.72 10.81 -17.36
C GLY A 443 -3.93 10.93 -16.04
N GLU A 444 -4.04 12.06 -15.33
CA GLU A 444 -3.31 12.32 -14.09
C GLU A 444 -4.16 12.14 -12.83
N ALA A 445 -5.49 12.00 -12.95
CA ALA A 445 -6.40 11.89 -11.81
C ALA A 445 -6.01 10.76 -10.85
N MET A 446 -5.74 9.56 -11.38
CA MET A 446 -5.26 8.42 -10.58
C MET A 446 -3.95 8.73 -9.85
N ARG A 447 -3.06 9.53 -10.46
CA ARG A 447 -1.78 9.89 -9.84
C ARG A 447 -1.97 10.94 -8.75
N VAL A 448 -2.89 11.88 -8.92
CA VAL A 448 -3.30 12.83 -7.87
C VAL A 448 -3.80 12.05 -6.65
N VAL A 449 -4.75 11.11 -6.85
CA VAL A 449 -5.24 10.22 -5.79
C VAL A 449 -4.07 9.52 -5.10
N GLN A 450 -3.18 8.88 -5.87
CA GLN A 450 -2.04 8.15 -5.33
C GLN A 450 -1.13 9.03 -4.46
N LEU A 451 -0.84 10.27 -4.88
CA LEU A 451 -0.02 11.20 -4.11
C LEU A 451 -0.72 11.66 -2.84
N THR A 452 -2.04 11.88 -2.87
CA THR A 452 -2.80 12.24 -1.66
C THR A 452 -2.73 11.12 -0.63
N GLN A 453 -2.75 9.84 -1.05
CA GLN A 453 -2.64 8.68 -0.17
C GLN A 453 -1.22 8.43 0.37
N LYS A 454 -0.20 8.58 -0.49
CA LYS A 454 1.19 8.18 -0.16
C LYS A 454 2.01 9.26 0.55
N THR A 455 1.64 10.54 0.40
CA THR A 455 2.47 11.66 0.88
C THR A 455 2.14 12.04 2.31
N ASN A 456 3.15 11.92 3.18
CA ASN A 456 3.03 12.11 4.63
C ASN A 456 4.01 13.14 5.22
N GLN A 457 5.18 13.33 4.62
CA GLN A 457 6.22 14.22 5.17
C GLN A 457 5.95 15.68 4.81
N PHE A 458 5.73 15.96 3.52
CA PHE A 458 5.29 17.27 3.04
C PHE A 458 3.85 17.16 2.54
N ASN A 459 2.93 17.10 3.49
CA ASN A 459 1.50 17.18 3.24
C ASN A 459 0.87 17.99 4.37
N LEU A 460 0.35 19.16 4.04
CA LEU A 460 0.00 20.16 5.04
C LEU A 460 -1.29 19.81 5.77
N THR A 461 -2.22 19.10 5.14
CA THR A 461 -3.51 18.72 5.76
C THR A 461 -3.67 17.22 5.93
N THR A 462 -2.89 16.40 5.23
CA THR A 462 -2.98 14.93 5.21
C THR A 462 -4.36 14.38 4.79
N ARG A 463 -5.18 15.22 4.14
CA ARG A 463 -6.45 14.81 3.55
C ARG A 463 -6.21 13.78 2.45
N ARG A 464 -7.09 12.78 2.39
CA ARG A 464 -7.00 11.62 1.52
C ARG A 464 -8.19 11.61 0.60
N TYR A 465 -7.94 11.63 -0.70
CA TYR A 465 -8.99 11.70 -1.69
C TYR A 465 -9.12 10.39 -2.44
N SER A 466 -10.36 10.03 -2.75
CA SER A 466 -10.69 8.99 -3.72
C SER A 466 -10.69 9.55 -5.13
N ASP A 467 -10.78 8.67 -6.13
CA ASP A 467 -10.94 9.07 -7.53
C ASP A 467 -12.18 9.95 -7.73
N HIS A 468 -13.28 9.60 -7.06
CA HIS A 468 -14.52 10.36 -7.08
C HIS A 468 -14.38 11.77 -6.50
N ASP A 469 -13.63 11.94 -5.40
CA ASP A 469 -13.40 13.27 -4.81
C ASP A 469 -12.58 14.16 -5.75
N VAL A 470 -11.54 13.61 -6.37
CA VAL A 470 -10.71 14.34 -7.35
C VAL A 470 -11.54 14.71 -8.57
N ALA A 471 -12.39 13.81 -9.07
CA ALA A 471 -13.30 14.09 -10.17
C ALA A 471 -14.28 15.24 -9.82
N LYS A 472 -14.83 15.26 -8.60
CA LYS A 472 -15.68 16.35 -8.11
C LYS A 472 -14.96 17.69 -8.09
N PHE A 473 -13.72 17.75 -7.60
CA PHE A 473 -12.94 18.99 -7.63
C PHE A 473 -12.69 19.47 -9.06
N ARG A 474 -12.33 18.57 -9.98
CA ARG A 474 -12.04 18.92 -11.38
C ARG A 474 -13.27 19.38 -12.15
N ALA A 475 -14.45 18.85 -11.83
CA ALA A 475 -15.71 19.23 -12.46
C ALA A 475 -16.31 20.55 -11.91
N SER A 476 -15.83 21.04 -10.77
CA SER A 476 -16.35 22.25 -10.13
C SER A 476 -15.74 23.51 -10.72
N ALA A 477 -16.57 24.49 -11.07
CA ALA A 477 -16.11 25.83 -11.47
C ALA A 477 -15.50 26.62 -10.29
N ASP A 478 -15.78 26.20 -9.06
CA ASP A 478 -15.29 26.81 -7.82
C ASP A 478 -14.13 26.03 -7.20
N ALA A 479 -13.49 25.13 -7.95
CA ALA A 479 -12.29 24.44 -7.48
C ALA A 479 -11.26 24.26 -8.61
N CYS A 480 -10.01 24.05 -8.22
CA CYS A 480 -8.94 23.71 -9.13
C CYS A 480 -8.02 22.66 -8.50
N VAL A 481 -7.50 21.78 -9.35
CA VAL A 481 -6.49 20.78 -8.99
C VAL A 481 -5.30 21.03 -9.92
N TYR A 482 -4.22 21.59 -9.38
CA TYR A 482 -2.97 21.76 -10.12
C TYR A 482 -2.00 20.64 -9.78
N THR A 483 -1.20 20.27 -10.77
CA THR A 483 -0.15 19.26 -10.67
C THR A 483 1.20 19.87 -11.01
N LEU A 484 2.25 19.36 -10.36
CA LEU A 484 3.64 19.65 -10.68
C LEU A 484 4.31 18.38 -11.17
N SER A 485 4.85 18.43 -12.39
CA SER A 485 5.83 17.46 -12.89
C SER A 485 7.20 18.11 -12.96
N ALA A 486 8.26 17.38 -12.59
CA ALA A 486 9.61 17.94 -12.57
C ALA A 486 10.64 16.99 -13.20
N SER A 487 11.72 17.56 -13.73
CA SER A 487 12.88 16.83 -14.25
C SER A 487 14.18 17.57 -13.94
N ASP A 488 15.29 16.83 -13.96
CA ASP A 488 16.65 17.38 -13.90
C ASP A 488 17.54 16.68 -14.94
N ARG A 489 18.82 17.07 -15.05
CA ARG A 489 19.78 16.47 -15.98
C ARG A 489 19.99 14.95 -15.82
N PHE A 490 19.60 14.38 -14.68
CA PHE A 490 19.68 12.94 -14.45
C PHE A 490 18.38 12.20 -14.79
N GLY A 491 17.32 12.90 -15.15
CA GLY A 491 16.07 12.33 -15.65
C GLY A 491 14.82 12.94 -15.05
N SER A 492 13.67 12.40 -15.45
CA SER A 492 12.36 12.81 -14.94
C SER A 492 12.15 12.37 -13.49
N LEU A 493 11.64 13.29 -12.66
CA LEU A 493 11.15 13.01 -11.31
C LEU A 493 9.67 12.59 -11.32
N GLY A 494 8.99 12.75 -12.47
CA GLY A 494 7.57 12.49 -12.66
C GLY A 494 6.68 13.56 -12.03
N LEU A 495 5.40 13.22 -11.86
CA LEU A 495 4.42 14.05 -11.15
C LEU A 495 4.69 13.97 -9.65
N VAL A 496 5.11 15.10 -9.08
CA VAL A 496 5.69 15.23 -7.75
C VAL A 496 4.92 16.18 -6.83
N GLY A 497 3.99 17.00 -7.32
CA GLY A 497 3.22 17.93 -6.48
C GLY A 497 1.74 17.99 -6.84
N VAL A 498 0.90 18.23 -5.82
CA VAL A 498 -0.53 18.48 -5.97
C VAL A 498 -0.91 19.70 -5.13
N PHE A 499 -1.67 20.61 -5.75
CA PHE A 499 -2.25 21.78 -5.10
C PHE A 499 -3.75 21.81 -5.41
N ILE A 500 -4.58 21.74 -4.37
CA ILE A 500 -6.05 21.81 -4.49
C ILE A 500 -6.50 23.07 -3.78
N ALA A 501 -7.27 23.89 -4.48
CA ALA A 501 -7.93 25.05 -3.90
C ALA A 501 -9.41 25.10 -4.29
N ALA A 502 -10.21 25.71 -3.42
CA ALA A 502 -11.62 25.95 -3.63
C ALA A 502 -11.94 27.42 -3.36
N ARG A 503 -12.82 28.00 -4.19
CA ARG A 503 -13.34 29.35 -4.02
C ARG A 503 -14.45 29.34 -2.96
N ARG A 504 -14.35 30.24 -2.00
CA ARG A 504 -15.38 30.48 -0.98
C ARG A 504 -15.65 31.97 -0.90
N GLN A 505 -16.76 32.40 -1.50
CA GLN A 505 -17.08 33.83 -1.65
C GLN A 505 -15.88 34.56 -2.30
N ASP A 506 -15.31 35.54 -1.62
CA ASP A 506 -14.19 36.36 -2.11
C ASP A 506 -12.81 35.81 -1.68
N ALA A 507 -12.75 34.59 -1.14
CA ALA A 507 -11.50 33.95 -0.70
C ALA A 507 -11.18 32.68 -1.50
N ALA A 508 -9.90 32.43 -1.74
CA ALA A 508 -9.42 31.11 -2.15
C ALA A 508 -8.94 30.34 -0.92
N VAL A 509 -9.53 29.17 -0.67
CA VAL A 509 -9.11 28.26 0.39
C VAL A 509 -8.21 27.20 -0.21
N VAL A 510 -6.95 27.16 0.23
CA VAL A 510 -6.05 26.04 -0.08
C VAL A 510 -6.50 24.83 0.73
N ASP A 511 -7.12 23.89 0.05
CA ASP A 511 -7.61 22.64 0.63
C ASP A 511 -6.45 21.71 0.96
N SER A 512 -5.55 21.51 -0.01
CA SER A 512 -4.44 20.57 0.10
C SER A 512 -3.23 21.04 -0.69
N LEU A 513 -2.07 21.01 -0.04
CA LEU A 513 -0.77 21.11 -0.68
C LEU A 513 0.07 19.93 -0.21
N LEU A 514 0.62 19.20 -1.17
CA LEU A 514 1.52 18.10 -0.91
C LEU A 514 2.56 17.95 -2.02
N MET A 515 3.73 17.44 -1.64
CA MET A 515 4.76 17.07 -2.59
C MET A 515 5.48 15.79 -2.18
N SER A 516 5.83 15.00 -3.19
CA SER A 516 6.70 13.84 -3.07
C SER A 516 8.08 14.25 -2.56
N CYS A 517 8.69 13.37 -1.78
CA CYS A 517 10.02 13.58 -1.20
C CYS A 517 11.14 13.83 -2.22
N ARG A 518 10.93 13.46 -3.49
CA ARG A 518 11.89 13.64 -4.58
C ARG A 518 12.04 15.09 -5.05
N ALA A 519 11.03 15.93 -4.82
CA ALA A 519 11.05 17.34 -5.18
C ALA A 519 11.42 18.27 -4.00
N LEU A 520 11.38 17.74 -2.77
CA LEU A 520 11.64 18.53 -1.56
C LEU A 520 13.11 18.93 -1.43
N GLY A 521 13.34 20.14 -0.95
CA GLY A 521 14.69 20.69 -0.75
C GLY A 521 15.33 21.27 -2.03
N ARG A 522 14.57 21.32 -3.14
CA ARG A 522 15.01 21.86 -4.43
C ARG A 522 14.37 23.21 -4.77
N ARG A 523 13.69 23.82 -3.79
CA ARG A 523 12.88 25.05 -3.94
C ARG A 523 11.70 24.93 -4.92
N LEU A 524 11.39 23.73 -5.40
CA LEU A 524 10.23 23.46 -6.28
C LEU A 524 8.90 23.72 -5.55
N GLU A 525 8.85 23.54 -4.22
CA GLU A 525 7.69 23.85 -3.38
C GLU A 525 7.25 25.31 -3.51
N PHE A 526 8.20 26.24 -3.57
CA PHE A 526 7.91 27.66 -3.68
C PHE A 526 7.47 28.01 -5.09
N ALA A 527 8.20 27.52 -6.11
CA ALA A 527 7.84 27.74 -7.50
C ALA A 527 6.43 27.24 -7.83
N PHE A 528 6.08 26.06 -7.33
CA PHE A 528 4.78 25.45 -7.55
C PHE A 528 3.64 26.27 -6.94
N VAL A 529 3.74 26.60 -5.64
CA VAL A 529 2.69 27.33 -4.94
C VAL A 529 2.52 28.73 -5.51
N LEU A 530 3.62 29.43 -5.80
CA LEU A 530 3.56 30.79 -6.36
C LEU A 530 2.92 30.79 -7.75
N GLU A 531 3.24 29.83 -8.61
CA GLU A 531 2.61 29.75 -9.94
C GLU A 531 1.12 29.39 -9.85
N CYS A 532 0.73 28.45 -8.99
CA CYS A 532 -0.69 28.15 -8.75
C CYS A 532 -1.45 29.37 -8.21
N MET A 533 -0.89 30.07 -7.21
CA MET A 533 -1.49 31.27 -6.65
C MET A 533 -1.64 32.37 -7.70
N ARG A 534 -0.62 32.55 -8.56
CA ARG A 534 -0.65 33.53 -9.65
C ARG A 534 -1.80 33.26 -10.63
N ARG A 535 -1.98 32.00 -11.04
CA ARG A 535 -3.08 31.60 -11.94
C ARG A 535 -4.45 31.81 -11.28
N ILE A 536 -4.61 31.38 -10.03
CA ILE A 536 -5.87 31.54 -9.28
C ILE A 536 -6.24 33.01 -9.07
N VAL A 537 -5.28 33.88 -8.72
CA VAL A 537 -5.55 35.33 -8.58
C VAL A 537 -6.02 35.92 -9.90
N ALA A 538 -5.41 35.52 -11.02
CA ALA A 538 -5.79 35.98 -12.35
C ALA A 538 -7.19 35.50 -12.77
N ASP A 539 -7.54 34.26 -12.43
CA ASP A 539 -8.79 33.62 -12.89
C ASP A 539 -9.99 33.93 -11.99
N TRP A 540 -9.80 34.00 -10.68
CA TRP A 540 -10.90 34.06 -9.70
C TRP A 540 -11.15 35.44 -9.10
N GLY A 541 -10.22 36.39 -9.22
CA GLY A 541 -10.39 37.75 -8.70
C GLY A 541 -10.60 37.83 -7.18
N ILE A 542 -9.93 36.96 -6.43
CA ILE A 542 -10.05 36.85 -4.97
C ILE A 542 -9.54 38.09 -4.22
N LEU A 543 -10.03 38.28 -2.99
CA LEU A 543 -9.58 39.32 -2.05
C LEU A 543 -8.65 38.78 -0.94
N SER A 544 -8.69 37.47 -0.69
CA SER A 544 -7.85 36.83 0.33
C SER A 544 -7.60 35.35 0.06
N TRP A 545 -6.56 34.83 0.70
CA TRP A 545 -6.21 33.43 0.77
C TRP A 545 -6.42 32.91 2.18
N GLU A 546 -6.97 31.70 2.29
CA GLU A 546 -7.00 30.91 3.52
C GLU A 546 -6.26 29.59 3.32
N ALA A 547 -5.53 29.13 4.34
CA ALA A 547 -4.88 27.83 4.29
C ALA A 547 -4.84 27.17 5.67
N GLU A 548 -4.64 25.86 5.70
CA GLU A 548 -4.58 25.07 6.93
C GLU A 548 -3.32 24.21 7.01
N TYR A 549 -2.90 23.96 8.25
CA TYR A 549 -1.97 22.90 8.59
C TYR A 549 -2.59 22.00 9.67
N LEU A 550 -2.69 20.71 9.39
CA LEU A 550 -3.16 19.67 10.32
C LEU A 550 -1.95 18.85 10.76
N SER A 551 -1.57 18.97 12.03
CA SER A 551 -0.37 18.34 12.55
C SER A 551 -0.55 16.83 12.71
N THR A 552 0.45 16.09 12.27
CA THR A 552 0.58 14.64 12.45
C THR A 552 2.00 14.32 12.92
N ALA A 553 2.23 13.08 13.37
CA ALA A 553 3.56 12.63 13.75
C ALA A 553 4.59 12.67 12.60
N LYS A 554 4.14 12.73 11.34
CA LYS A 554 5.00 12.58 10.15
C LYS A 554 5.19 13.85 9.34
N ASN A 555 4.34 14.87 9.48
CA ASN A 555 4.36 16.08 8.64
C ASN A 555 4.93 17.32 9.33
N SER A 556 5.77 17.16 10.35
CA SER A 556 6.39 18.28 11.07
C SER A 556 7.28 19.14 10.17
N GLN A 557 7.86 18.56 9.10
CA GLN A 557 8.67 19.27 8.12
C GLN A 557 7.90 20.39 7.40
N ALA A 558 6.58 20.29 7.26
CA ALA A 558 5.74 21.27 6.57
C ALA A 558 5.12 22.32 7.51
N ALA A 559 5.37 22.25 8.82
CA ALA A 559 4.64 23.02 9.83
C ALA A 559 4.77 24.55 9.69
N ASP A 560 5.90 25.02 9.16
CA ASP A 560 6.22 26.44 9.03
C ASP A 560 6.17 26.93 7.57
N PHE A 561 5.68 26.09 6.65
CA PHE A 561 5.68 26.40 5.22
C PHE A 561 4.82 27.64 4.90
N TRP A 562 3.60 27.72 5.42
CA TRP A 562 2.72 28.88 5.21
C TRP A 562 3.31 30.18 5.76
N ASN A 563 3.97 30.13 6.93
CA ASN A 563 4.67 31.29 7.50
C ASN A 563 5.79 31.78 6.58
N THR A 564 6.52 30.85 5.95
CA THR A 564 7.63 31.17 5.04
C THR A 564 7.14 31.87 3.78
N LEU A 565 5.92 31.55 3.32
CA LEU A 565 5.22 32.26 2.24
C LEU A 565 4.54 33.57 2.69
N GLY A 566 4.72 33.98 3.94
CA GLY A 566 4.17 35.23 4.47
C GLY A 566 2.71 35.19 4.88
N PHE A 567 2.08 34.01 4.93
CA PHE A 567 0.74 33.90 5.51
C PHE A 567 0.79 34.16 7.03
N ALA A 568 -0.15 34.96 7.53
CA ALA A 568 -0.30 35.22 8.95
C ALA A 568 -1.11 34.11 9.63
N LEU A 569 -0.68 33.67 10.81
CA LEU A 569 -1.45 32.75 11.65
C LEU A 569 -2.70 33.46 12.18
N LEU A 570 -3.88 32.94 11.84
CA LEU A 570 -5.17 33.47 12.29
C LEU A 570 -5.66 32.77 13.55
N GLU A 571 -5.48 31.45 13.62
CA GLU A 571 -6.01 30.61 14.69
C GLU A 571 -5.12 29.38 14.90
N GLN A 572 -4.91 28.99 16.16
CA GLN A 572 -4.22 27.76 16.52
C GLN A 572 -4.97 27.01 17.61
N THR A 573 -5.32 25.76 17.33
CA THR A 573 -5.92 24.81 18.27
C THR A 573 -5.07 23.53 18.30
N GLU A 574 -5.36 22.62 19.23
CA GLU A 574 -4.58 21.39 19.38
C GLU A 574 -4.62 20.55 18.08
N GLY A 575 -3.49 20.50 17.36
CA GLY A 575 -3.34 19.77 16.10
C GLY A 575 -3.76 20.53 14.83
N ARG A 576 -4.23 21.78 14.91
CA ARG A 576 -4.66 22.57 13.72
C ARG A 576 -4.18 24.02 13.79
N ARG A 577 -3.67 24.52 12.66
CA ARG A 577 -3.30 25.93 12.46
C ARG A 577 -4.01 26.46 11.20
N ARG A 578 -4.61 27.65 11.30
CA ARG A 578 -5.25 28.35 10.18
C ARG A 578 -4.49 29.62 9.85
N TYR A 579 -4.38 29.89 8.57
CA TYR A 579 -3.53 30.93 8.01
C TYR A 579 -4.31 31.80 7.04
N GLY A 580 -3.94 33.08 6.96
CA GLY A 580 -4.53 34.05 6.04
C GLY A 580 -3.48 34.92 5.36
N LEU A 581 -3.74 35.28 4.11
CA LEU A 581 -2.95 36.26 3.36
C LEU A 581 -3.90 37.14 2.53
N PRO A 582 -3.73 38.47 2.48
CA PRO A 582 -4.45 39.29 1.50
C PRO A 582 -4.19 38.80 0.06
N ALA A 583 -5.04 39.10 -0.91
CA ALA A 583 -4.88 38.65 -2.31
C ALA A 583 -3.56 39.08 -3.00
N SER A 584 -2.72 39.86 -2.32
CA SER A 584 -1.33 40.08 -2.72
C SER A 584 -0.56 38.76 -2.82
N MET A 585 0.24 38.64 -3.88
CA MET A 585 1.22 37.56 -3.97
C MET A 585 2.24 37.66 -2.81
N PRO A 586 2.74 36.52 -2.30
CA PRO A 586 3.87 36.50 -1.39
C PRO A 586 5.05 37.34 -1.91
N LYS A 587 5.70 38.12 -1.04
CA LYS A 587 6.94 38.83 -1.38
C LYS A 587 8.12 37.86 -1.35
N MET A 588 8.20 36.99 -2.35
CA MET A 588 9.26 36.01 -2.51
C MET A 588 9.66 35.94 -3.97
N ASP A 589 10.94 36.08 -4.25
CA ASP A 589 11.46 35.90 -5.60
C ASP A 589 11.46 34.41 -5.95
N LEU A 590 11.02 34.09 -7.17
CA LEU A 590 11.12 32.75 -7.71
C LEU A 590 12.61 32.39 -7.84
N PRO A 591 13.02 31.16 -7.49
CA PRO A 591 14.40 30.73 -7.66
C PRO A 591 14.74 30.78 -9.16
N GLY A 592 15.68 31.65 -9.55
CA GLY A 592 15.99 31.93 -10.97
C GLY A 592 16.55 30.75 -11.76
N PHE A 593 16.91 29.66 -11.08
CA PHE A 593 17.44 28.42 -11.66
C PHE A 593 16.37 27.38 -12.01
N ILE A 594 15.09 27.62 -11.68
CA ILE A 594 13.99 26.71 -12.04
C ILE A 594 13.35 27.19 -13.34
N HIS A 595 13.42 26.38 -14.39
CA HIS A 595 12.70 26.63 -15.63
C HIS A 595 11.25 26.15 -15.50
N ILE A 596 10.30 27.09 -15.40
CA ILE A 596 8.87 26.74 -15.45
C ILE A 596 8.45 26.70 -16.91
N GLU A 597 8.05 25.51 -17.38
CA GLU A 597 7.47 25.33 -18.71
C GLU A 597 6.15 26.10 -18.76
N ARG A 598 6.05 27.03 -19.72
CA ARG A 598 4.81 27.76 -19.98
C ARG A 598 4.07 27.04 -21.10
N GLU A 599 2.80 26.71 -20.84
CA GLU A 599 1.86 26.20 -21.85
C GLU A 599 1.65 27.19 -23.00
#